data_AF-A0A976H8P6-F1
#
_entry.id   AF-A0A976H8P6-F1
#
_cell.length_a   1.000
_cell.length_b   1.000
_cell.length_c   1.000
_cell.angle_alpha   90.00
_cell.angle_beta   90.00
_cell.angle_gamma   90.00
#
_symmetry.space_group_name_H-M   'P 1'
#
loop_
_entity.id
_entity.type
_entity.pdbx_description
1 polymer ?
#
loop_
_entity_poly.entity_id
_entity_poly.type
_entity_poly.pdbx_seq_one_letter_code
_entity_poly.pdbx_strand_id
1 'polypeptide(L)'
;MPVKNETALFNFKDLIAYFLIAGTGAAVQLVVGSFFRNYTSFFTSVTLGYIVSFGVGFVLTKLFAFDARNTNKTRREMVKFVMVAAFSFGVMMGVAFVTLSILHRISAKDMVYHIPFEFLPQKYRDINVSEASSTFAGMGFSFVSNYVLHKTFTFKNTGFYDRAKTVLNL
;
A
#
# COMPACT_ATOMS: atom_id res chain seq x y z
N MET A 1 20.18 -16.26 31.51
CA MET A 1 19.49 -16.37 30.21
C MET A 1 18.83 -15.02 29.94
N PRO A 2 19.15 -14.28 28.88
CA PRO A 2 18.47 -13.01 28.64
C PRO A 2 17.03 -13.32 28.23
N VAL A 3 16.08 -12.77 28.99
CA VAL A 3 14.65 -12.84 28.71
C VAL A 3 14.41 -12.17 27.37
N LYS A 4 13.98 -12.96 26.38
CA LYS A 4 13.61 -12.46 25.06
C LYS A 4 12.33 -11.67 25.21
N ASN A 5 12.45 -10.35 25.38
CA ASN A 5 11.31 -9.43 25.41
C ASN A 5 10.43 -9.72 24.20
N GLU A 6 9.19 -10.14 24.44
CA GLU A 6 8.23 -10.38 23.38
C GLU A 6 8.00 -9.07 22.65
N THR A 7 8.51 -8.97 21.41
CA THR A 7 8.29 -7.80 20.57
C THR A 7 6.80 -7.71 20.29
N ALA A 8 6.13 -6.73 20.91
CA ALA A 8 4.71 -6.47 20.70
C ALA A 8 4.38 -6.43 19.19
N LEU A 9 3.30 -7.10 18.80
CA LEU A 9 2.85 -7.20 17.41
C LEU A 9 2.69 -5.80 16.79
N PHE A 10 2.20 -4.84 17.58
CA PHE A 10 2.21 -3.41 17.29
C PHE A 10 3.31 -2.71 18.09
N ASN A 11 4.49 -2.54 17.49
CA ASN A 11 5.49 -1.61 17.99
C ASN A 11 5.37 -0.34 17.15
N PHE A 12 5.13 0.81 17.80
CA PHE A 12 4.91 2.09 17.11
C PHE A 12 6.09 2.49 16.22
N LYS A 13 7.33 2.19 16.63
CA LYS A 13 8.53 2.46 15.83
C LYS A 13 8.58 1.59 14.57
N ASP A 14 8.22 0.31 14.67
CA ASP A 14 8.11 -0.59 13.51
C ASP A 14 7.02 -0.12 12.54
N LEU A 15 5.91 0.39 13.09
CA LEU A 15 4.79 0.90 12.30
C LEU A 15 5.20 2.17 11.53
N ILE A 16 5.90 3.11 12.16
CA ILE A 16 6.40 4.32 11.50
C ILE A 16 7.41 3.97 10.41
N ALA A 17 8.40 3.13 10.72
CA ALA A 17 9.40 2.71 9.74
C ALA A 17 8.73 2.04 8.52
N TYR A 18 7.76 1.17 8.78
CA TYR A 18 6.99 0.54 7.70
C TYR A 18 6.08 1.53 6.96
N PHE A 19 5.49 2.50 7.64
CA PHE A 19 4.69 3.56 7.02
C PHE A 19 5.50 4.41 6.06
N LEU A 20 6.75 4.76 6.40
CA LEU A 20 7.62 5.52 5.51
C LEU A 20 7.98 4.73 4.24
N ILE A 21 8.29 3.43 4.39
CA ILE A 21 8.66 2.57 3.28
C ILE A 21 7.44 2.27 2.39
N ALA A 22 6.34 1.80 2.98
CA ALA A 22 5.11 1.52 2.25
C ALA A 22 4.43 2.80 1.73
N GLY A 23 4.63 3.93 2.39
CA GLY A 23 4.18 5.25 1.97
C GLY A 23 4.80 5.66 0.64
N THR A 24 6.04 5.25 0.36
CA THR A 24 6.65 5.41 -0.97
C THR A 24 5.85 4.63 -2.02
N GLY A 25 5.44 3.40 -1.72
CA GLY A 25 4.55 2.62 -2.58
C GLY A 25 3.19 3.29 -2.77
N ALA A 26 2.56 3.78 -1.70
CA ALA A 26 1.28 4.47 -1.79
C ALA A 26 1.35 5.75 -2.65
N ALA A 27 2.43 6.53 -2.52
CA ALA A 27 2.68 7.70 -3.36
C ALA A 27 2.80 7.32 -4.84
N VAL A 28 3.57 6.27 -5.16
CA VAL A 28 3.67 5.74 -6.53
C VAL A 28 2.30 5.29 -7.04
N GLN A 29 1.51 4.59 -6.22
CA GLN A 29 0.17 4.14 -6.60
C GLN A 29 -0.75 5.31 -6.94
N LEU A 30 -0.71 6.41 -6.16
CA LEU A 30 -1.52 7.60 -6.41
C LEU A 30 -1.12 8.33 -7.68
N VAL A 31 0.19 8.51 -7.92
CA VAL A 31 0.70 9.18 -9.13
C VAL A 31 0.37 8.36 -10.38
N VAL A 32 0.68 7.07 -10.34
CA VAL A 32 0.48 6.16 -11.48
C VAL A 32 -1.01 5.89 -11.70
N GLY A 33 -1.79 5.73 -10.63
CA GLY A 33 -3.25 5.59 -10.72
C GLY A 33 -3.90 6.82 -11.33
N SER A 34 -3.49 8.02 -10.91
CA SER A 34 -3.94 9.28 -11.51
C SER A 34 -3.58 9.38 -12.99
N PHE A 35 -2.38 8.92 -13.38
CA PHE A 35 -1.98 8.86 -14.78
C PHE A 35 -2.89 7.91 -15.58
N PHE A 36 -3.13 6.69 -15.09
CA PHE A 36 -3.99 5.72 -15.76
C PHE A 36 -5.47 6.11 -15.79
N ARG A 37 -5.95 6.90 -14.83
CA ARG A 37 -7.32 7.44 -14.84
C ARG A 37 -7.62 8.22 -16.11
N ASN A 38 -6.60 8.72 -16.81
CA ASN A 38 -6.75 9.36 -18.10
C ASN A 38 -7.11 8.41 -19.26
N TYR A 39 -6.84 7.12 -19.12
CA TYR A 39 -6.99 6.17 -20.23
C TYR A 39 -7.98 5.05 -19.90
N THR A 40 -8.42 4.93 -18.65
CA THR A 40 -9.27 3.82 -18.22
C THR A 40 -10.25 4.19 -17.10
N SER A 41 -11.08 3.22 -16.75
CA SER A 41 -12.06 3.33 -15.67
C SER A 41 -11.39 3.52 -14.30
N PHE A 42 -12.16 4.00 -13.33
CA PHE A 42 -11.68 4.23 -11.97
C PHE A 42 -11.02 2.98 -11.37
N PHE A 43 -11.74 1.87 -11.29
CA PHE A 43 -11.23 0.62 -10.70
C PHE A 43 -10.01 0.09 -11.45
N THR A 44 -10.00 0.18 -12.79
CA THR A 44 -8.85 -0.25 -13.60
C THR A 44 -7.63 0.63 -13.33
N SER A 45 -7.81 1.94 -13.21
CA SER A 45 -6.71 2.88 -12.94
C SER A 45 -6.06 2.64 -11.57
N VAL A 46 -6.88 2.39 -10.55
CA VAL A 46 -6.42 2.10 -9.19
C VAL A 46 -5.69 0.75 -9.15
N THR A 47 -6.21 -0.25 -9.88
CA THR A 47 -5.58 -1.57 -10.01
C THR A 47 -4.22 -1.47 -10.69
N LEU A 48 -4.12 -0.76 -11.82
CA LEU A 48 -2.86 -0.57 -12.53
C LEU A 48 -1.84 0.20 -11.69
N GLY A 49 -2.28 1.24 -10.96
CA GLY A 49 -1.45 1.94 -9.99
C GLY A 49 -0.90 1.01 -8.91
N TYR A 50 -1.74 0.11 -8.38
CA TYR A 50 -1.31 -0.87 -7.37
C TYR A 50 -0.26 -1.84 -7.94
N ILE A 51 -0.45 -2.35 -9.16
CA ILE A 51 0.49 -3.28 -9.80
C ILE A 51 1.87 -2.63 -9.97
N VAL A 52 1.92 -1.38 -10.44
CA VAL A 52 3.19 -0.65 -10.62
C VAL A 52 3.85 -0.37 -9.27
N SER A 53 3.08 0.10 -8.29
CA SER A 53 3.56 0.34 -6.92
C SER A 53 4.10 -0.93 -6.27
N PHE A 54 3.43 -2.06 -6.46
CA PHE A 54 3.88 -3.37 -6.01
C PHE A 54 5.25 -3.72 -6.59
N GLY A 55 5.46 -3.49 -7.89
CA GLY A 55 6.76 -3.69 -8.54
C GLY A 55 7.87 -2.87 -7.89
N VAL A 56 7.62 -1.59 -7.63
CA VAL A 56 8.58 -0.69 -6.96
C VAL A 56 8.86 -1.16 -5.52
N GLY A 57 7.80 -1.44 -4.75
CA GLY A 57 7.93 -1.91 -3.37
C GLY A 57 8.65 -3.25 -3.27
N PHE A 58 8.43 -4.15 -4.23
CA PHE A 58 9.14 -5.41 -4.33
C PHE A 58 10.64 -5.21 -4.59
N VAL A 59 11.00 -4.35 -5.55
CA VAL A 59 12.41 -4.04 -5.86
C VAL A 59 13.12 -3.45 -4.64
N LEU A 60 12.50 -2.47 -3.97
CA LEU A 60 13.06 -1.88 -2.75
C LEU A 60 13.25 -2.92 -1.64
N THR A 61 12.25 -3.76 -1.42
CA THR A 61 12.32 -4.84 -0.42
C THR A 61 13.43 -5.84 -0.77
N LYS A 62 13.56 -6.20 -2.05
CA LYS A 62 14.64 -7.09 -2.50
C LYS A 62 16.02 -6.50 -2.27
N LEU A 63 16.22 -5.21 -2.52
CA LEU A 63 17.50 -4.53 -2.36
C LEU A 63 17.91 -4.35 -0.90
N PHE A 64 16.96 -4.05 -0.01
CA PHE A 64 17.25 -3.72 1.38
C PHE A 64 17.02 -4.85 2.38
N ALA A 65 16.09 -5.78 2.09
CA ALA A 65 15.65 -6.82 3.02
C ALA A 65 16.21 -8.20 2.69
N PHE A 66 16.14 -8.62 1.43
CA PHE A 66 16.48 -10.00 1.06
C PHE A 66 17.99 -10.22 0.99
N ASP A 67 18.44 -11.35 1.52
CA ASP A 67 19.86 -11.72 1.51
C ASP A 67 20.30 -12.13 0.09
N ALA A 68 21.14 -11.31 -0.54
CA ALA A 68 21.66 -11.56 -1.88
C ALA A 68 22.68 -12.71 -1.95
N ARG A 69 23.23 -13.15 -0.81
CA ARG A 69 24.24 -14.23 -0.77
C ARG A 69 23.63 -15.64 -0.77
N ASN A 70 22.32 -15.79 -0.58
CA ASN A 70 21.68 -17.11 -0.48
C ASN A 70 20.38 -17.23 -1.28
N THR A 71 20.52 -17.52 -2.58
CA THR A 71 19.44 -17.54 -3.59
C THR A 71 18.21 -18.36 -3.21
N ASN A 72 18.38 -19.50 -2.53
CA ASN A 72 17.26 -20.35 -2.12
C ASN A 72 16.42 -19.73 -0.99
N LYS A 73 17.05 -18.96 -0.08
CA LYS A 73 16.34 -18.20 0.95
C LYS A 73 15.62 -17.00 0.33
N THR A 74 16.28 -16.27 -0.56
CA THR A 74 15.70 -15.14 -1.31
C THR A 74 14.44 -15.55 -2.05
N ARG A 75 14.45 -16.69 -2.76
CA ARG A 75 13.28 -17.17 -3.52
C ARG A 75 12.08 -17.45 -2.61
N ARG A 76 12.30 -18.06 -1.44
CA ARG A 76 11.22 -18.30 -0.47
C ARG A 76 10.65 -16.99 0.07
N GLU A 77 11.50 -16.01 0.37
CA GLU A 77 11.07 -14.70 0.87
C GLU A 77 10.30 -13.91 -0.20
N MET A 78 10.72 -13.97 -1.46
CA MET A 78 10.00 -13.37 -2.59
C MET A 78 8.59 -13.97 -2.75
N VAL A 79 8.45 -15.29 -2.68
CA VAL A 79 7.12 -15.94 -2.79
C VAL A 79 6.21 -15.52 -1.65
N LYS A 80 6.72 -15.47 -0.41
CA LYS A 80 5.97 -14.94 0.73
C LYS A 80 5.54 -13.50 0.52
N PHE A 81 6.44 -12.66 0.01
CA PHE A 81 6.15 -11.26 -0.25
C PHE A 81 5.00 -11.11 -1.26
N VAL A 82 5.08 -11.83 -2.39
CA VAL A 82 4.03 -11.81 -3.43
C VAL A 82 2.69 -12.29 -2.86
N MET A 83 2.68 -13.38 -2.08
CA MET A 83 1.44 -13.88 -1.46
C MET A 83 0.79 -12.86 -0.52
N VAL A 84 1.60 -12.21 0.32
CA VAL A 84 1.10 -11.17 1.24
C VAL A 84 0.56 -9.97 0.47
N ALA A 85 1.27 -9.50 -0.55
CA ALA A 85 0.81 -8.37 -1.35
C ALA A 85 -0.46 -8.69 -2.15
N ALA A 86 -0.57 -9.89 -2.73
CA ALA A 86 -1.78 -10.32 -3.42
C ALA A 86 -2.99 -10.37 -2.47
N PHE A 87 -2.79 -10.85 -1.23
CA PHE A 87 -3.83 -10.81 -0.22
C PHE A 87 -4.23 -9.38 0.15
N SER A 88 -3.25 -8.51 0.40
CA SER A 88 -3.51 -7.10 0.73
C SER A 88 -4.19 -6.35 -0.42
N PHE A 89 -3.89 -6.69 -1.69
CA PHE A 89 -4.62 -6.19 -2.85
C PHE A 89 -6.10 -6.59 -2.82
N GLY A 90 -6.40 -7.84 -2.46
CA GLY A 90 -7.78 -8.30 -2.26
C GLY A 90 -8.50 -7.49 -1.17
N VAL A 91 -7.83 -7.23 -0.04
CA VAL A 91 -8.35 -6.36 1.03
C VAL A 91 -8.60 -4.94 0.51
N MET A 92 -7.65 -4.38 -0.24
CA MET A 92 -7.74 -3.04 -0.82
C MET A 92 -9.01 -2.88 -1.68
N MET A 93 -9.20 -3.80 -2.63
CA MET A 93 -10.34 -3.78 -3.55
C MET A 93 -11.66 -4.06 -2.84
N GLY A 94 -11.68 -5.03 -1.93
CA GLY A 94 -12.88 -5.38 -1.16
C GLY A 94 -13.36 -4.23 -0.27
N VAL A 95 -12.44 -3.59 0.46
CA VAL A 95 -12.76 -2.44 1.31
C VAL A 95 -13.17 -1.24 0.45
N ALA A 96 -12.45 -0.92 -0.63
CA ALA A 96 -12.83 0.17 -1.52
C ALA A 96 -14.24 -0.02 -2.10
N PHE A 97 -14.57 -1.24 -2.54
CA PHE A 97 -15.91 -1.56 -3.05
C PHE A 97 -16.99 -1.41 -1.97
N VAL A 98 -16.76 -1.93 -0.77
CA VAL A 98 -17.71 -1.84 0.36
C VAL A 98 -17.90 -0.39 0.77
N THR A 99 -16.81 0.38 0.92
CA THR A 99 -16.88 1.80 1.30
C THR A 99 -17.63 2.60 0.24
N LEU A 100 -17.34 2.40 -1.05
CA LEU A 100 -18.06 3.08 -2.12
C LEU A 100 -19.56 2.73 -2.11
N SER A 101 -19.88 1.46 -1.91
CA SER A 101 -21.28 0.99 -1.80
C SER A 101 -22.02 1.62 -0.62
N ILE A 102 -21.34 1.80 0.52
CA ILE A 102 -21.91 2.50 1.68
C ILE A 102 -22.11 3.98 1.37
N LEU A 103 -21.13 4.64 0.74
CA LEU A 103 -21.22 6.06 0.38
C LEU A 103 -22.40 6.33 -0.59
N HIS A 104 -22.59 5.49 -1.60
CA HIS A 104 -23.74 5.61 -2.52
C HIS A 104 -25.09 5.37 -1.83
N ARG A 105 -25.14 4.57 -0.77
CA ARG A 105 -26.37 4.37 0.03
C ARG A 105 -26.70 5.57 0.92
N ILE A 106 -25.68 6.28 1.41
CA ILE A 106 -25.84 7.46 2.26
C ILE A 106 -26.10 8.71 1.42
N SER A 107 -25.46 8.82 0.26
CA SER A 107 -25.63 9.93 -0.68
C SER A 107 -25.88 9.37 -2.09
N ALA A 108 -27.10 9.57 -2.60
CA ALA A 108 -27.51 9.10 -3.93
C ALA A 108 -26.78 9.80 -5.09
N LYS A 109 -26.08 10.90 -4.83
CA LYS A 109 -25.22 11.59 -5.79
C LYS A 109 -23.77 11.45 -5.37
N ASP A 110 -22.92 11.13 -6.34
CA ASP A 110 -21.48 11.25 -6.17
C ASP A 110 -21.11 12.69 -5.84
N MET A 111 -20.34 12.88 -4.78
CA MET A 111 -19.74 14.17 -4.49
C MET A 111 -18.62 14.41 -5.49
N VAL A 112 -18.93 15.12 -6.57
CA VAL A 112 -17.94 15.58 -7.54
C VAL A 112 -17.51 16.99 -7.19
N TYR A 113 -16.29 17.13 -6.67
CA TYR A 113 -15.69 18.43 -6.41
C TYR A 113 -15.08 18.98 -7.70
N HIS A 114 -15.49 20.18 -8.08
CA HIS A 114 -14.98 20.87 -9.27
C HIS A 114 -13.88 21.83 -8.86
N ILE A 115 -12.66 21.60 -9.33
CA ILE A 115 -11.53 22.48 -9.02
C ILE A 115 -11.65 23.77 -9.85
N PRO A 116 -11.62 24.96 -9.22
CA PRO A 116 -11.84 26.26 -9.89
C PRO A 116 -10.57 26.76 -10.60
N PHE A 117 -9.88 25.91 -11.36
CA PHE A 117 -8.74 26.28 -12.19
C PHE A 117 -9.09 26.09 -13.67
N GLU A 118 -9.48 27.19 -14.32
CA GLU A 118 -9.96 27.18 -15.72
C GLU A 118 -8.89 26.76 -16.74
N PHE A 119 -7.61 26.95 -16.41
CA PHE A 119 -6.49 26.53 -17.28
C PHE A 119 -6.33 25.00 -17.35
N LEU A 120 -6.98 24.23 -16.47
CA LEU A 120 -6.95 22.78 -16.51
C LEU A 120 -8.05 22.23 -17.42
N PRO A 121 -7.78 21.19 -18.24
CA PRO A 121 -8.82 20.48 -18.96
C PRO A 121 -9.90 19.97 -18.01
N GLN A 122 -11.17 20.01 -18.42
CA GLN A 122 -12.35 19.67 -17.60
C GLN A 122 -12.23 18.29 -16.92
N LYS A 123 -11.57 17.35 -17.59
CA LYS A 123 -11.25 16.02 -17.08
C LYS A 123 -10.43 16.01 -15.77
N TYR A 124 -9.63 17.03 -15.51
CA TYR A 124 -8.85 17.19 -14.27
C TYR A 124 -9.55 18.06 -13.22
N ARG A 125 -10.69 18.67 -13.59
CA ARG A 125 -11.47 19.50 -12.68
C ARG A 125 -12.45 18.68 -11.86
N ASP A 126 -12.94 17.56 -12.38
CA ASP A 126 -13.97 16.76 -11.73
C ASP A 126 -13.34 15.65 -10.86
N ILE A 127 -13.20 15.91 -9.57
CA ILE A 127 -12.75 14.91 -8.60
C ILE A 127 -13.97 14.25 -7.97
N ASN A 128 -14.17 12.96 -8.24
CA ASN A 128 -15.13 12.16 -7.50
C ASN A 128 -14.58 11.86 -6.09
N VAL A 129 -15.07 12.59 -5.09
CA VAL A 129 -14.67 12.49 -3.69
C VAL A 129 -15.12 11.16 -3.09
N SER A 130 -16.25 10.60 -3.54
CA SER A 130 -16.71 9.27 -3.11
C SER A 130 -15.73 8.19 -3.55
N GLU A 131 -15.31 8.22 -4.81
CA GLU A 131 -14.29 7.34 -5.37
C GLU A 131 -12.95 7.51 -4.63
N ALA A 132 -12.47 8.75 -4.46
CA ALA A 132 -11.21 9.02 -3.78
C ALA A 132 -11.21 8.52 -2.33
N SER A 133 -12.25 8.84 -1.55
CA SER A 133 -12.38 8.43 -0.15
C SER A 133 -12.47 6.91 0.01
N SER A 134 -13.20 6.22 -0.89
CA SER A 134 -13.24 4.75 -0.91
C SER A 134 -11.86 4.12 -1.20
N THR A 135 -11.08 4.73 -2.10
CA THR A 135 -9.71 4.28 -2.40
C THR A 135 -8.79 4.50 -1.21
N PHE A 136 -8.87 5.65 -0.55
CA PHE A 136 -8.09 5.93 0.66
C PHE A 136 -8.41 4.95 1.80
N ALA A 137 -9.69 4.63 2.00
CA ALA A 137 -10.09 3.60 2.95
C ALA A 137 -9.49 2.24 2.57
N GLY A 138 -9.62 1.82 1.31
CA GLY A 138 -9.01 0.57 0.81
C GLY A 138 -7.50 0.52 1.00
N MET A 139 -6.78 1.60 0.68
CA MET A 139 -5.34 1.73 0.88
C MET A 139 -4.96 1.62 2.37
N GLY A 140 -5.71 2.27 3.26
CA GLY A 140 -5.46 2.22 4.71
C GLY A 140 -5.59 0.80 5.28
N PHE A 141 -6.69 0.10 4.96
CA PHE A 141 -6.89 -1.28 5.40
C PHE A 141 -5.88 -2.25 4.77
N SER A 142 -5.58 -2.08 3.48
CA SER A 142 -4.52 -2.82 2.81
C SER A 142 -3.16 -2.60 3.47
N PHE A 143 -2.84 -1.36 3.85
CA PHE A 143 -1.58 -1.04 4.52
C PHE A 143 -1.46 -1.77 5.87
N VAL A 144 -2.51 -1.75 6.68
CA VAL A 144 -2.53 -2.45 7.98
C VAL A 144 -2.39 -3.96 7.79
N SER A 145 -3.17 -4.54 6.87
CA SER A 145 -3.07 -5.96 6.52
C SER A 145 -1.65 -6.34 6.08
N ASN A 146 -1.07 -5.52 5.20
CA ASN A 146 0.25 -5.75 4.66
C ASN A 146 1.32 -5.66 5.75
N TYR A 147 1.25 -4.64 6.63
CA TYR A 147 2.14 -4.50 7.78
C TYR A 147 2.12 -5.74 8.68
N VAL A 148 0.92 -6.19 9.08
CA VAL A 148 0.78 -7.33 10.00
C VAL A 148 1.33 -8.60 9.36
N LEU A 149 1.00 -8.86 8.09
CA LEU A 149 1.43 -10.07 7.39
C LEU A 149 2.91 -10.06 7.06
N HIS A 150 3.47 -8.94 6.61
CA HIS A 150 4.90 -8.85 6.39
C HIS A 150 5.67 -8.97 7.69
N LYS A 151 5.22 -8.34 8.79
CA LYS A 151 5.87 -8.47 10.11
C LYS A 151 5.85 -9.90 10.63
N THR A 152 4.72 -10.59 10.54
CA THR A 152 4.53 -11.93 11.14
C THR A 152 5.02 -13.07 10.25
N PHE A 153 4.96 -12.93 8.92
CA PHE A 153 5.19 -14.03 7.99
C PHE A 153 6.40 -13.84 7.06
N THR A 154 6.56 -12.64 6.50
CA THR A 154 7.59 -12.36 5.47
C THR A 154 8.93 -12.00 6.09
N PHE A 155 8.94 -11.05 7.03
CA PHE A 155 10.15 -10.45 7.58
C PHE A 155 10.57 -10.99 8.95
N LYS A 156 9.78 -11.87 9.57
CA LYS A 156 10.04 -12.46 10.90
C LYS A 156 11.49 -12.93 11.12
N ASN A 157 12.15 -13.43 10.06
CA ASN A 157 13.51 -13.96 10.13
C ASN A 157 14.53 -13.21 9.25
N THR A 158 14.17 -12.05 8.70
CA THR A 158 15.01 -11.32 7.72
C THR A 158 15.82 -10.16 8.32
N GLY A 159 15.50 -9.73 9.55
CA GLY A 159 16.12 -8.55 10.17
C GLY A 159 15.81 -7.22 9.46
N PHE A 160 14.79 -7.19 8.60
CA PHE A 160 14.40 -5.97 7.86
C PHE A 160 14.05 -4.81 8.78
N TYR A 161 13.25 -5.07 9.83
CA TYR A 161 12.85 -4.03 10.79
C TYR A 161 14.04 -3.50 11.59
N ASP A 162 15.00 -4.35 11.94
CA ASP A 162 16.20 -3.93 12.66
C ASP A 162 17.05 -3.00 11.78
N ARG A 163 17.25 -3.37 10.50
CA ARG A 163 17.94 -2.52 9.52
C ARG A 163 17.23 -1.20 9.26
N ALA A 164 15.89 -1.23 9.11
CA ALA A 164 15.09 -0.03 8.89
C ALA A 164 15.18 0.94 10.08
N LYS A 165 15.16 0.43 11.32
CA LYS A 165 15.36 1.25 12.53
C LYS A 165 16.73 1.89 12.59
N THR A 166 17.79 1.13 12.27
CA THR A 166 19.15 1.66 12.24
C THR A 166 19.30 2.81 11.25
N VAL A 167 18.71 2.69 10.06
CA VAL A 167 18.74 3.76 9.04
C VAL A 167 17.94 4.99 9.48
N LEU A 168 16.83 4.79 10.19
CA LEU A 168 15.93 5.86 10.61
C LEU A 168 16.29 6.46 11.99
N ASN A 169 17.37 6.01 12.64
CA ASN A 169 17.74 6.39 14.02
C ASN A 169 16.56 6.24 15.02
N LEU A 170 15.72 5.22 14.83
CA LEU A 170 14.53 4.93 15.65
C LEU A 170 14.78 3.88 16.72
#